data_AF-B9MPW0-F1
#
_entry.id   AF-B9MPW0-F1
#
_cell.length_a   1.000
_cell.length_b   1.000
_cell.length_c   1.000
_cell.angle_alpha   90.00
_cell.angle_beta   90.00
_cell.angle_gamma   90.00
#
_symmetry.space_group_name_H-M   'P 1'
#
loop_
_entity.id
_entity.type
_entity.pdbx_description
1 polymer ?
#
loop_
_entity_poly.entity_id
_entity_poly.type
_entity_poly.pdbx_seq_one_letter_code
_entity_poly.pdbx_strand_id
1 'polypeptide(L)'
;MTSEVHESFKALARNDVAEQKRLCRELYKSEYYIPCFLFSSKLIDMGEESEKIIYIASLAKMGYTDLAFHIFESEREKIERYLLICNEEDLNIASDLLFLVEEFEKVPKEISRRIDKVSGNLQSCFIWNEIRKLKENLGTFKLCLSGKNDIVKIVEDTDDAFVKTRAGYCLYNLGIVECRKHLTEKYLRHEEKVKLGLDASDDIYYFENLEDISKKVWYFNYQDEHMHFFTYPEYNIHFLRFENEILVIDCGSQPREFCIVDIEGFLAQKGYSTNMIKAVLISHAHYDHYSFVQYLPHQIPVYATKETIDLIFIMNRECLRGKKINFIQYAEEFEIGKFKVSAFPNGHILGSAGFDIYFGNRRLIYTGDFSLHSQMILEGMSLQEILKKGKVTYLVCEHTYGIKDFAIKYEDAARCLAHAVDFLVKLKLKVFIPAFSIGRAQEVLAIINAYCRTRPKVIVDGLAKEISLYYLEKREKNFFYNVSLGNSNNVENNIKKAEVVVASSGMLQPNSIAVKYVQLLNGSAFGFIKSGYIEEQQYIHEMIKVIKNFEVHYFDIPLSAHSNYFEILRTLRILEPEKIILVHGQGLKGL
;
A
#
# COMPACT_ATOMS: atom_id res chain seq x y z
N MET A 1 13.67 19.52 -30.48
CA MET A 1 14.08 19.78 -29.09
C MET A 1 15.20 20.79 -29.13
N THR A 2 15.20 21.80 -28.26
CA THR A 2 16.32 22.74 -28.12
C THR A 2 17.55 21.99 -27.58
N SER A 3 18.75 22.55 -27.71
CA SER A 3 19.99 21.96 -27.16
C SER A 3 19.88 21.74 -25.65
N GLU A 4 19.28 22.69 -24.93
CA GLU A 4 19.06 22.63 -23.48
C GLU A 4 18.14 21.48 -23.06
N VAL A 5 17.02 21.28 -23.79
CA VAL A 5 16.10 20.17 -23.53
C VAL A 5 16.77 18.82 -23.81
N HIS A 6 17.65 18.76 -24.82
CA HIS A 6 18.42 17.54 -25.14
C HIS A 6 19.44 17.20 -24.05
N GLU A 7 20.18 18.18 -23.53
CA GLU A 7 21.13 17.96 -22.44
C GLU A 7 20.42 17.59 -21.13
N SER A 8 19.30 18.23 -20.81
CA SER A 8 18.45 17.88 -19.66
C SER A 8 17.99 16.43 -19.73
N PHE A 9 17.55 15.99 -20.91
CA PHE A 9 17.13 14.62 -21.13
C PHE A 9 18.28 13.61 -21.02
N LYS A 10 19.48 13.94 -21.51
CA LYS A 10 20.67 13.11 -21.32
C LYS A 10 21.07 13.01 -19.85
N ALA A 11 21.04 14.12 -19.12
CA ALA A 11 21.34 14.16 -17.69
C ALA A 11 20.34 13.30 -16.91
N LEU A 12 19.05 13.44 -17.20
CA LEU A 12 18.01 12.57 -16.65
C LEU A 12 18.26 11.10 -17.00
N ALA A 13 18.61 10.75 -18.24
CA ALA A 13 18.90 9.37 -18.63
C ALA A 13 20.12 8.76 -17.91
N ARG A 14 21.04 9.61 -17.43
CA ARG A 14 22.18 9.22 -16.59
C ARG A 14 21.84 9.28 -15.09
N ASN A 15 20.55 9.43 -14.75
CA ASN A 15 20.03 9.48 -13.40
C ASN A 15 20.70 10.59 -12.55
N ASP A 16 21.02 11.74 -13.17
CA ASP A 16 21.62 12.89 -12.49
C ASP A 16 20.71 13.43 -11.38
N VAL A 17 21.29 13.67 -10.20
CA VAL A 17 20.53 14.08 -9.00
C VAL A 17 20.09 15.54 -9.08
N ALA A 18 20.95 16.44 -9.54
CA ALA A 18 20.65 17.87 -9.61
C ALA A 18 19.52 18.15 -10.61
N GLU A 19 19.56 17.45 -11.74
CA GLU A 19 18.54 17.54 -12.77
C GLU A 19 17.20 16.97 -12.30
N GLN A 20 17.20 15.87 -11.53
CA GLN A 20 15.99 15.33 -10.91
C GLN A 20 15.39 16.28 -9.87
N LYS A 21 16.23 16.94 -9.06
CA LYS A 21 15.79 17.98 -8.13
C LYS A 21 15.12 19.15 -8.85
N ARG A 22 15.70 19.60 -9.97
CA ARG A 22 15.11 20.63 -10.82
C ARG A 22 13.75 20.20 -11.37
N LEU A 23 13.67 18.97 -11.90
CA LEU A 23 12.42 18.40 -12.39
C LEU A 23 11.32 18.36 -11.32
N CYS A 24 11.62 17.97 -10.08
CA CYS A 24 10.63 17.98 -8.99
C CYS A 24 10.02 19.37 -8.77
N ARG A 25 10.84 20.43 -8.75
CA ARG A 25 10.39 21.81 -8.56
C ARG A 25 9.53 22.29 -9.72
N GLU A 26 9.90 21.96 -10.95
CA GLU A 26 9.09 22.25 -12.15
C GLU A 26 7.73 21.53 -12.12
N LEU A 27 7.72 20.25 -11.74
CA LEU A 27 6.49 19.46 -11.59
C LEU A 27 5.58 20.05 -10.51
N TYR A 28 6.14 20.47 -9.37
CA TYR A 28 5.38 21.09 -8.28
C TYR A 28 4.73 22.40 -8.72
N LYS A 29 5.50 23.30 -9.35
CA LYS A 29 4.99 24.57 -9.89
C LYS A 29 3.91 24.39 -10.95
N SER A 30 3.99 23.29 -11.69
CA SER A 30 3.04 22.93 -12.74
C SER A 30 1.86 22.08 -12.22
N GLU A 31 1.72 21.95 -10.90
CA GLU A 31 0.64 21.20 -10.22
C GLU A 31 0.59 19.70 -10.53
N TYR A 32 1.70 19.11 -11.00
CA TYR A 32 1.85 17.67 -11.22
C TYR A 32 2.34 16.96 -9.95
N TYR A 33 1.50 16.96 -8.92
CA TYR A 33 1.89 16.50 -7.58
C TYR A 33 2.15 14.99 -7.48
N ILE A 34 1.49 14.14 -8.27
CA ILE A 34 1.74 12.68 -8.28
C ILE A 34 3.14 12.36 -8.81
N PRO A 35 3.55 12.83 -10.02
CA PRO A 35 4.95 12.74 -10.44
C PRO A 35 5.92 13.37 -9.44
N CYS A 36 5.59 14.53 -8.88
CA CYS A 36 6.44 15.21 -7.91
C CYS A 36 6.68 14.35 -6.65
N PHE A 37 5.63 13.75 -6.10
CA PHE A 37 5.70 12.78 -5.02
C PHE A 37 6.60 11.59 -5.38
N LEU A 38 6.41 11.02 -6.57
CA LEU A 38 7.20 9.88 -7.05
C LEU A 38 8.71 10.21 -7.13
N PHE A 39 9.06 11.33 -7.76
CA PHE A 39 10.47 11.70 -7.94
C PHE A 39 11.12 12.16 -6.63
N SER A 40 10.39 12.87 -5.76
CA SER A 40 10.92 13.24 -4.45
C SER A 40 11.12 12.01 -3.54
N SER A 41 10.20 11.04 -3.56
CA SER A 41 10.40 9.75 -2.88
C SER A 41 11.67 9.06 -3.35
N LYS A 42 11.88 8.99 -4.67
CA LYS A 42 13.10 8.42 -5.25
C LYS A 42 14.37 9.15 -4.80
N LEU A 43 14.35 10.49 -4.77
CA LEU A 43 15.51 11.28 -4.33
C LEU A 43 15.85 11.01 -2.85
N ILE A 44 14.83 10.84 -2.00
CA ILE A 44 15.02 10.43 -0.60
C ILE A 44 15.69 9.04 -0.54
N ASP A 45 15.25 8.09 -1.35
CA ASP A 45 15.88 6.75 -1.44
C ASP A 45 17.34 6.77 -1.95
N MET A 46 17.74 7.86 -2.60
CA MET A 46 19.11 8.15 -3.04
C MET A 46 19.93 8.91 -2.00
N GLY A 47 19.36 9.23 -0.83
CA GLY A 47 20.01 9.93 0.27
C GLY A 47 19.79 11.45 0.31
N GLU A 48 18.98 12.00 -0.61
CA GLU A 48 18.65 13.42 -0.66
C GLU A 48 17.51 13.76 0.31
N GLU A 49 17.76 13.60 1.60
CA GLU A 49 16.76 13.74 2.67
C GLU A 49 16.08 15.13 2.72
N SER A 50 16.71 16.19 2.21
CA SER A 50 16.10 17.52 2.13
C SER A 50 14.85 17.54 1.24
N GLU A 51 14.75 16.61 0.29
CA GLU A 51 13.58 16.47 -0.59
C GLU A 51 12.34 15.94 0.15
N LYS A 52 12.45 15.60 1.45
CA LYS A 52 11.30 15.38 2.34
C LYS A 52 10.33 16.57 2.37
N ILE A 53 10.83 17.80 2.22
CA ILE A 53 9.99 19.00 2.16
C ILE A 53 8.98 18.88 1.02
N ILE A 54 9.48 18.66 -0.20
CA ILE A 54 8.65 18.59 -1.40
C ILE A 54 7.81 17.31 -1.45
N TYR A 55 8.31 16.21 -0.88
CA TYR A 55 7.56 14.96 -0.72
C TYR A 55 6.29 15.15 0.14
N ILE A 56 6.44 15.72 1.34
CA ILE A 56 5.32 15.96 2.25
C ILE A 56 4.37 17.01 1.66
N ALA A 57 4.91 18.04 1.00
CA ALA A 57 4.10 19.09 0.39
C ALA A 57 3.28 18.53 -0.78
N SER A 58 3.84 17.60 -1.54
CA SER A 58 3.13 16.91 -2.63
C SER A 58 1.99 16.05 -2.07
N LEU A 59 2.21 15.30 -0.98
CA LEU A 59 1.15 14.56 -0.28
C LEU A 59 0.00 15.47 0.16
N ALA A 60 0.33 16.61 0.77
CA ALA A 60 -0.65 17.60 1.19
C ALA A 60 -1.49 18.13 0.01
N LYS A 61 -0.85 18.51 -1.10
CA LYS A 61 -1.53 18.96 -2.34
C LYS A 61 -2.35 17.87 -3.02
N MET A 62 -1.95 16.61 -2.86
CA MET A 62 -2.71 15.45 -3.30
C MET A 62 -3.96 15.17 -2.44
N GLY A 63 -4.07 15.78 -1.25
CA GLY A 63 -5.20 15.60 -0.32
C GLY A 63 -4.96 14.54 0.76
N TYR A 64 -3.71 14.11 0.94
CA TYR A 64 -3.30 13.21 2.02
C TYR A 64 -2.95 14.03 3.27
N THR A 65 -3.83 14.94 3.69
CA THR A 65 -3.53 15.96 4.70
C THR A 65 -3.16 15.36 6.05
N ASP A 66 -3.90 14.38 6.55
CA ASP A 66 -3.57 13.68 7.81
C ASP A 66 -2.25 12.91 7.73
N LEU A 67 -1.99 12.24 6.61
CA LEU A 67 -0.72 11.53 6.39
C LEU A 67 0.45 12.52 6.34
N ALA A 68 0.34 13.58 5.56
CA ALA A 68 1.35 14.63 5.46
C ALA A 68 1.62 15.28 6.82
N PHE A 69 0.57 15.63 7.57
CA PHE A 69 0.67 16.16 8.93
C PHE A 69 1.39 15.19 9.86
N HIS A 70 1.01 13.91 9.88
CA HIS A 70 1.66 12.93 10.74
C HIS A 70 3.15 12.77 10.40
N ILE A 71 3.50 12.69 9.11
CA ILE A 71 4.91 12.56 8.69
C ILE A 71 5.69 13.77 9.17
N PHE A 72 5.13 14.97 8.95
CA PHE A 72 5.72 16.22 9.44
C PHE A 72 5.98 16.18 10.93
N GLU A 73 4.99 15.82 11.75
CA GLU A 73 5.15 15.75 13.21
C GLU A 73 6.15 14.70 13.65
N SER A 74 6.12 13.52 13.04
CA SER A 74 7.01 12.40 13.40
C SER A 74 8.49 12.68 13.10
N GLU A 75 8.78 13.58 12.16
CA GLU A 75 10.14 13.97 11.77
C GLU A 75 10.39 15.48 11.91
N ARG A 76 9.62 16.16 12.77
CA ARG A 76 9.57 17.63 12.89
C ARG A 76 10.95 18.26 12.99
N GLU A 77 11.79 17.78 13.91
CA GLU A 77 13.13 18.34 14.11
C GLU A 77 14.01 18.28 12.84
N LYS A 78 13.90 17.19 12.06
CA LYS A 78 14.68 17.04 10.82
C LYS A 78 14.15 17.97 9.73
N ILE A 79 12.84 18.02 9.58
CA ILE A 79 12.19 18.88 8.56
C ILE A 79 12.49 20.34 8.85
N GLU A 80 12.37 20.78 10.10
CA GLU A 80 12.73 22.14 10.51
C GLU A 80 14.20 22.47 10.20
N ARG A 81 15.13 21.52 10.37
CA ARG A 81 16.53 21.72 9.95
C ARG A 81 16.67 21.90 8.44
N TYR A 82 15.95 21.14 7.62
CA TYR A 82 15.95 21.32 6.17
C TYR A 82 15.37 22.68 5.77
N LEU A 83 14.30 23.12 6.44
CA LEU A 83 13.69 24.44 6.24
C LEU A 83 14.62 25.60 6.58
N LEU A 84 15.60 25.41 7.46
CA LEU A 84 16.60 26.44 7.78
C LEU A 84 17.66 26.63 6.68
N ILE A 85 17.90 25.61 5.87
CA ILE A 85 19.00 25.59 4.87
C ILE A 85 18.51 25.53 3.41
N CYS A 86 17.22 25.32 3.16
CA CYS A 86 16.67 25.26 1.80
C CYS A 86 16.77 26.62 1.07
N ASN A 87 16.70 26.65 -0.26
CA ASN A 87 16.76 27.90 -1.03
C ASN A 87 15.41 28.66 -1.02
N GLU A 88 15.34 29.84 -1.65
CA GLU A 88 14.10 30.64 -1.69
C GLU A 88 12.95 29.98 -2.45
N GLU A 89 13.27 29.22 -3.51
CA GLU A 89 12.28 28.46 -4.28
C GLU A 89 11.62 27.37 -3.43
N ASP A 90 12.43 26.64 -2.65
CA ASP A 90 11.99 25.60 -1.73
C ASP A 90 11.25 26.20 -0.53
N LEU A 91 11.53 27.45 -0.13
CA LEU A 91 10.76 28.16 0.90
C LEU A 91 9.30 28.36 0.48
N ASN A 92 9.02 28.54 -0.81
CA ASN A 92 7.65 28.62 -1.30
C ASN A 92 6.90 27.30 -1.06
N ILE A 93 7.52 26.18 -1.45
CA ILE A 93 6.97 24.83 -1.27
C ILE A 93 6.83 24.51 0.22
N ALA A 94 7.81 24.93 1.03
CA ALA A 94 7.77 24.79 2.47
C ALA A 94 6.64 25.57 3.14
N SER A 95 6.23 26.72 2.60
CA SER A 95 5.12 27.48 3.18
C SER A 95 3.82 26.68 3.18
N ASP A 96 3.60 25.84 2.15
CA ASP A 96 2.47 24.92 2.09
C ASP A 96 2.51 23.88 3.23
N LEU A 97 3.69 23.41 3.63
CA LEU A 97 3.84 22.53 4.79
C LEU A 97 3.45 23.22 6.08
N LEU A 98 3.82 24.48 6.24
CA LEU A 98 3.54 25.21 7.47
C LEU A 98 2.05 25.53 7.64
N PHE A 99 1.26 25.48 6.56
CA PHE A 99 -0.20 25.49 6.64
C PHE A 99 -0.81 24.18 7.16
N LEU A 100 -0.04 23.08 7.19
CA LEU A 100 -0.46 21.85 7.87
C LEU A 100 -0.35 22.00 9.39
N VAL A 101 0.55 22.86 9.86
CA VAL A 101 0.85 23.07 11.27
C VAL A 101 0.18 24.37 11.73
N GLU A 102 -1.07 24.27 12.19
CA GLU A 102 -1.86 25.41 12.69
C GLU A 102 -1.25 26.11 13.93
N GLU A 103 -0.24 25.49 14.54
CA GLU A 103 0.50 25.99 15.70
C GLU A 103 1.69 26.84 15.24
N PHE A 104 1.40 27.98 14.59
CA PHE A 104 2.40 28.93 14.08
C PHE A 104 3.45 29.33 15.13
N GLU A 105 3.05 29.43 16.39
CA GLU A 105 3.91 29.74 17.54
C GLU A 105 4.99 28.69 17.83
N LYS A 106 4.78 27.44 17.39
CA LYS A 106 5.76 26.36 17.53
C LYS A 106 6.80 26.36 16.43
N VAL A 107 6.61 27.15 15.36
CA VAL A 107 7.60 27.26 14.28
C VAL A 107 8.80 28.06 14.76
N PRO A 108 10.03 27.55 14.63
CA PRO A 108 11.24 28.28 15.00
C PRO A 108 11.29 29.70 14.42
N LYS A 109 11.66 30.69 15.25
CA LYS A 109 11.72 32.11 14.86
C LYS A 109 12.59 32.36 13.63
N GLU A 110 13.65 31.60 13.46
CA GLU A 110 14.54 31.76 12.31
C GLU A 110 13.86 31.34 11.00
N ILE A 111 13.09 30.24 11.00
CA ILE A 111 12.27 29.84 9.83
C ILE A 111 11.25 30.94 9.50
N SER A 112 10.58 31.48 10.52
CA SER A 112 9.63 32.59 10.35
C SER A 112 10.29 33.82 9.70
N ARG A 113 11.50 34.21 10.14
CA ARG A 113 12.26 35.32 9.53
C ARG A 113 12.62 35.06 8.07
N ARG A 114 12.95 33.81 7.71
CA ARG A 114 13.25 33.46 6.32
C ARG A 114 12.00 33.62 5.44
N ILE A 115 10.84 33.19 5.92
CA ILE A 115 9.55 33.36 5.23
C ILE A 115 9.19 34.84 5.10
N ASP A 116 9.37 35.62 6.17
CA ASP A 116 9.14 37.07 6.17
C ASP A 116 9.92 37.77 5.04
N LYS A 117 11.19 37.39 4.84
CA LYS A 117 12.04 37.96 3.78
C LYS A 117 11.54 37.69 2.36
N VAL A 118 10.93 36.54 2.12
CA VAL A 118 10.45 36.14 0.78
C VAL A 118 8.95 36.43 0.56
N SER A 119 8.22 36.78 1.62
CA SER A 119 6.76 37.01 1.61
C SER A 119 6.30 38.09 0.63
N GLY A 120 7.14 39.09 0.34
CA GLY A 120 6.80 40.14 -0.65
C GLY A 120 6.68 39.63 -2.09
N ASN A 121 7.23 38.46 -2.39
CA ASN A 121 7.27 37.88 -3.74
C ASN A 121 6.42 36.61 -3.88
N LEU A 122 5.91 36.06 -2.78
CA LEU A 122 5.27 34.74 -2.73
C LEU A 122 3.95 34.81 -1.93
N GLN A 123 2.82 34.59 -2.62
CA GLN A 123 1.47 34.76 -2.07
C GLN A 123 1.19 33.84 -0.86
N SER A 124 1.59 32.58 -0.90
CA SER A 124 1.41 31.62 0.20
C SER A 124 2.19 32.03 1.45
N CYS A 125 3.46 32.43 1.29
CA CYS A 125 4.30 32.97 2.37
C CYS A 125 3.69 34.25 2.97
N PHE A 126 3.14 35.13 2.14
CA PHE A 126 2.46 36.33 2.58
C PHE A 126 1.22 36.00 3.44
N ILE A 127 0.32 35.16 2.92
CA ILE A 127 -0.89 34.74 3.63
C ILE A 127 -0.53 34.09 4.97
N TRP A 128 0.46 33.20 4.97
CA TRP A 128 0.93 32.52 6.16
C TRP A 128 1.40 33.52 7.22
N ASN A 129 2.19 34.50 6.82
CA ASN A 129 2.71 35.52 7.73
C ASN A 129 1.63 36.43 8.30
N GLU A 130 0.68 36.86 7.49
CA GLU A 130 -0.42 37.71 7.95
C GLU A 130 -1.33 36.97 8.93
N ILE A 131 -1.64 35.68 8.69
CA ILE A 131 -2.40 34.86 9.62
C ILE A 131 -1.64 34.67 10.94
N ARG A 132 -0.32 34.42 10.88
CA ARG A 132 0.53 34.34 12.08
C ARG A 132 0.46 35.63 12.90
N LYS A 133 0.66 36.80 12.27
CA LYS A 133 0.58 38.10 12.94
C LYS A 133 -0.80 38.34 13.55
N LEU A 134 -1.87 37.95 12.86
CA LEU A 134 -3.24 38.05 13.39
C LEU A 134 -3.42 37.19 14.64
N LYS A 135 -2.90 35.96 14.65
CA LYS A 135 -2.93 35.06 15.82
C LYS A 135 -2.12 35.63 17.00
N GLU A 136 -0.92 36.16 16.75
CA GLU A 136 -0.08 36.83 17.75
C GLU A 136 -0.79 38.08 18.35
N ASN A 137 -1.48 38.86 17.51
CA ASN A 137 -2.17 40.08 17.92
C ASN A 137 -3.51 39.82 18.65
N LEU A 138 -4.21 38.72 18.35
CA LEU A 138 -5.40 38.29 19.10
C LEU A 138 -5.07 37.99 20.57
N GLY A 139 -3.89 37.43 20.85
CA GLY A 139 -3.39 37.22 22.21
C GLY A 139 -3.11 38.51 23.00
N THR A 140 -3.08 39.68 22.35
CA THR A 140 -2.74 40.98 22.95
C THR A 140 -3.89 42.01 22.90
N PHE A 141 -5.14 41.58 22.61
CA PHE A 141 -6.35 42.43 22.52
C PHE A 141 -6.27 43.60 21.52
N LYS A 142 -5.37 43.56 20.53
CA LYS A 142 -5.27 44.58 19.47
C LYS A 142 -5.64 44.00 18.10
N LEU A 143 -6.91 44.05 17.71
CA LEU A 143 -7.26 43.89 16.29
C LEU A 143 -8.00 45.10 15.73
N CYS A 144 -7.42 45.73 14.71
CA CYS A 144 -8.12 46.66 13.82
C CYS A 144 -8.98 45.86 12.83
N LEU A 145 -10.23 46.29 12.63
CA LEU A 145 -11.19 45.70 11.68
C LEU A 145 -10.70 45.74 10.21
N SER A 146 -9.82 46.68 9.86
CA SER A 146 -9.29 46.83 8.49
C SER A 146 -8.41 45.64 8.07
N GLY A 147 -7.49 45.20 8.93
CA GLY A 147 -6.57 44.09 8.62
C GLY A 147 -7.27 42.73 8.48
N LYS A 148 -8.46 42.57 9.07
CA LYS A 148 -9.29 41.36 8.90
C LYS A 148 -9.86 41.25 7.48
N ASN A 149 -10.42 42.33 6.94
CA ASN A 149 -11.04 42.30 5.62
C ASN A 149 -10.01 42.13 4.50
N ASP A 150 -8.80 42.68 4.69
CA ASP A 150 -7.71 42.57 3.73
C ASP A 150 -7.22 41.12 3.59
N ILE A 151 -6.98 40.40 4.70
CA ILE A 151 -6.52 39.00 4.63
C ILE A 151 -7.58 38.05 4.07
N VAL A 152 -8.86 38.26 4.41
CA VAL A 152 -9.97 37.43 3.91
C VAL A 152 -10.06 37.55 2.40
N LYS A 153 -9.96 38.77 1.87
CA LYS A 153 -9.95 39.01 0.44
C LYS A 153 -8.76 38.34 -0.25
N ILE A 154 -7.56 38.41 0.33
CA ILE A 154 -6.36 37.77 -0.24
C ILE A 154 -6.50 36.25 -0.27
N VAL A 155 -7.11 35.64 0.75
CA VAL A 155 -7.43 34.20 0.77
C VAL A 155 -8.52 33.86 -0.24
N GLU A 156 -9.52 34.72 -0.44
CA GLU A 156 -10.55 34.53 -1.46
C GLU A 156 -9.96 34.56 -2.89
N ASP A 157 -9.04 35.50 -3.13
CA ASP A 157 -8.36 35.75 -4.41
C ASP A 157 -7.22 34.76 -4.73
N THR A 158 -6.84 33.84 -3.82
CA THR A 158 -5.83 32.82 -4.12
C THR A 158 -6.39 31.74 -5.04
N ASP A 159 -5.68 31.33 -6.08
CA ASP A 159 -6.14 30.24 -6.97
C ASP A 159 -5.80 28.84 -6.42
N ASP A 160 -4.89 28.77 -5.46
CA ASP A 160 -4.45 27.52 -4.85
C ASP A 160 -5.49 27.00 -3.85
N ALA A 161 -6.24 25.96 -4.25
CA ALA A 161 -7.32 25.39 -3.44
C ALA A 161 -6.85 24.84 -2.08
N PHE A 162 -5.62 24.33 -2.00
CA PHE A 162 -5.03 23.87 -0.74
C PHE A 162 -4.76 25.05 0.19
N VAL A 163 -4.04 26.07 -0.28
CA VAL A 163 -3.75 27.28 0.52
C VAL A 163 -5.05 27.96 0.94
N LYS A 164 -6.00 28.11 0.01
CA LYS A 164 -7.34 28.66 0.27
C LYS A 164 -8.04 27.92 1.42
N THR A 165 -8.06 26.60 1.37
CA THR A 165 -8.71 25.78 2.41
C THR A 165 -7.98 25.89 3.75
N ARG A 166 -6.65 25.75 3.78
CA ARG A 166 -5.88 25.78 5.03
C ARG A 166 -5.90 27.17 5.68
N ALA A 167 -5.68 28.22 4.89
CA ALA A 167 -5.78 29.59 5.35
C ALA A 167 -7.21 29.94 5.82
N GLY A 168 -8.22 29.52 5.05
CA GLY A 168 -9.62 29.67 5.43
C GLY A 168 -9.97 28.96 6.74
N TYR A 169 -9.45 27.76 6.96
CA TYR A 169 -9.65 27.01 8.20
C TYR A 169 -8.99 27.69 9.39
N CYS A 170 -7.75 28.18 9.24
CA CYS A 170 -7.08 28.99 10.26
C CYS A 170 -7.91 30.23 10.63
N LEU A 171 -8.39 31.01 9.64
CA LEU A 171 -9.21 32.19 9.88
C LEU A 171 -10.56 31.84 10.53
N TYR A 172 -11.19 30.74 10.11
CA TYR A 172 -12.41 30.21 10.73
C TYR A 172 -12.20 29.92 12.22
N ASN A 173 -11.09 29.26 12.58
CA ASN A 173 -10.73 28.98 13.98
C ASN A 173 -10.41 30.25 14.78
N LEU A 174 -10.04 31.35 14.13
CA LEU A 174 -9.88 32.67 14.75
C LEU A 174 -11.21 33.45 14.88
N GLY A 175 -12.35 32.83 14.52
CA GLY A 175 -13.69 33.42 14.66
C GLY A 175 -14.20 34.16 13.43
N ILE A 176 -13.50 34.09 12.28
CA ILE A 176 -13.93 34.66 11.00
C ILE A 176 -14.75 33.62 10.25
N VAL A 177 -15.99 33.45 10.70
CA VAL A 177 -16.88 32.34 10.31
C VAL A 177 -17.22 32.32 8.81
N GLU A 178 -17.17 33.46 8.13
CA GLU A 178 -17.39 33.58 6.69
C GLU A 178 -16.36 32.80 5.87
N CYS A 179 -15.17 32.53 6.41
CA CYS A 179 -14.13 31.74 5.73
C CYS A 179 -14.50 30.26 5.56
N ARG A 180 -15.58 29.78 6.22
CA ARG A 180 -16.12 28.43 6.01
C ARG A 180 -16.45 28.14 4.55
N LYS A 181 -16.85 29.17 3.77
CA LYS A 181 -17.18 29.03 2.33
C LYS A 181 -15.99 28.62 1.46
N HIS A 182 -14.76 28.76 1.97
CA HIS A 182 -13.52 28.48 1.25
C HIS A 182 -12.97 27.07 1.50
N LEU A 183 -13.60 26.29 2.40
CA LEU A 183 -13.09 25.00 2.81
C LEU A 183 -13.44 23.91 1.79
N THR A 184 -12.44 23.13 1.40
CA THR A 184 -12.62 21.92 0.58
C THR A 184 -12.29 20.69 1.42
N GLU A 185 -13.20 19.73 1.52
CA GLU A 185 -13.05 18.51 2.33
C GLU A 185 -11.75 17.75 2.06
N LYS A 186 -11.29 17.75 0.80
CA LYS A 186 -10.02 17.14 0.36
C LYS A 186 -8.79 17.60 1.17
N TYR A 187 -8.79 18.84 1.66
CA TYR A 187 -7.64 19.45 2.32
C TYR A 187 -7.84 19.67 3.83
N LEU A 188 -8.90 19.07 4.38
CA LEU A 188 -9.18 19.03 5.81
C LEU A 188 -8.71 17.71 6.40
N ARG A 189 -8.18 17.76 7.62
CA ARG A 189 -7.87 16.58 8.43
C ARG A 189 -9.16 15.96 8.98
N HIS A 190 -9.11 14.67 9.31
CA HIS A 190 -10.23 13.94 9.87
C HIS A 190 -10.88 14.67 11.06
N GLU A 191 -10.09 15.08 12.06
CA GLU A 191 -10.60 15.78 13.25
C GLU A 191 -11.28 17.13 12.91
N GLU A 192 -10.82 17.80 11.86
CA GLU A 192 -11.36 19.09 11.42
C GLU A 192 -12.71 18.90 10.75
N LYS A 193 -12.87 17.85 9.95
CA LYS A 193 -14.16 17.47 9.36
C LYS A 193 -15.19 17.14 10.43
N VAL A 194 -14.80 16.35 11.44
CA VAL A 194 -15.66 16.03 12.58
C VAL A 194 -16.09 17.30 13.32
N LYS A 195 -15.16 18.22 13.61
CA LYS A 195 -15.47 19.52 14.24
C LYS A 195 -16.43 20.38 13.42
N LEU A 196 -16.37 20.29 12.10
CA LEU A 196 -17.22 21.04 11.18
C LEU A 196 -18.58 20.38 10.92
N GLY A 197 -18.79 19.15 11.39
CA GLY A 197 -19.99 18.34 11.11
C GLY A 197 -20.03 17.81 9.67
N LEU A 198 -18.86 17.60 9.06
CA LEU A 198 -18.71 17.02 7.73
C LEU A 198 -18.58 15.49 7.83
N ASP A 199 -18.88 14.79 6.74
CA ASP A 199 -18.68 13.34 6.69
C ASP A 199 -17.18 13.02 6.67
N ALA A 200 -16.76 12.17 7.60
CA ALA A 200 -15.39 11.70 7.75
C ALA A 200 -15.31 10.16 7.69
N SER A 201 -16.40 9.48 7.34
CA SER A 201 -16.50 8.02 7.32
C SER A 201 -15.61 7.37 6.25
N ASP A 202 -15.30 8.11 5.18
CA ASP A 202 -14.41 7.67 4.10
C ASP A 202 -12.94 8.02 4.31
N ASP A 203 -12.60 8.71 5.39
CA ASP A 203 -11.21 8.94 5.75
C ASP A 203 -10.59 7.66 6.29
N ILE A 204 -9.70 7.07 5.50
CA ILE A 204 -8.90 5.93 5.96
C ILE A 204 -7.65 6.42 6.72
N TYR A 205 -7.07 7.54 6.33
CA TYR A 205 -5.83 8.09 6.89
C TYR A 205 -6.07 8.90 8.15
N TYR A 206 -6.51 8.28 9.24
CA TYR A 206 -6.54 8.99 10.52
C TYR A 206 -5.95 8.12 11.63
N PHE A 207 -5.29 8.78 12.58
CA PHE A 207 -4.58 8.15 13.68
C PHE A 207 -5.38 8.37 14.97
N GLU A 208 -6.15 7.36 15.36
CA GLU A 208 -6.96 7.36 16.59
C GLU A 208 -6.18 6.77 17.79
N ASN A 209 -6.70 7.01 19.00
CA ASN A 209 -6.31 6.22 20.16
C ASN A 209 -6.88 4.78 20.04
N LEU A 210 -6.00 3.78 20.06
CA LEU A 210 -6.34 2.37 19.84
C LEU A 210 -6.61 1.60 21.15
N GLU A 211 -6.71 2.27 22.30
CA GLU A 211 -6.88 1.66 23.64
C GLU A 211 -8.03 0.65 23.75
N ASP A 212 -9.16 0.88 23.07
CA ASP A 212 -10.30 -0.04 23.15
C ASP A 212 -10.17 -1.23 22.21
N ILE A 213 -9.42 -1.07 21.11
CA ILE A 213 -9.08 -2.15 20.18
C ILE A 213 -8.04 -3.06 20.84
N SER A 214 -6.99 -2.50 21.48
CA SER A 214 -5.91 -3.28 22.10
C SER A 214 -6.41 -4.27 23.15
N LYS A 215 -7.42 -3.88 23.94
CA LYS A 215 -8.05 -4.76 24.95
C LYS A 215 -8.71 -6.02 24.37
N LYS A 216 -8.97 -6.06 23.06
CA LYS A 216 -9.64 -7.17 22.36
C LYS A 216 -8.68 -8.00 21.50
N VAL A 217 -7.43 -7.57 21.34
CA VAL A 217 -6.45 -8.16 20.41
C VAL A 217 -5.66 -9.30 21.06
N TRP A 218 -5.51 -10.37 20.29
CA TRP A 218 -4.68 -11.53 20.57
C TRP A 218 -3.81 -11.81 19.35
N TYR A 219 -2.63 -12.39 19.56
CA TYR A 219 -1.69 -12.71 18.50
C TYR A 219 -1.51 -14.21 18.40
N PHE A 220 -1.81 -14.77 17.23
CA PHE A 220 -1.59 -16.19 16.86
C PHE A 220 -2.31 -17.25 17.71
N ASN A 221 -2.83 -16.93 18.89
CA ASN A 221 -3.46 -17.86 19.82
C ASN A 221 -4.52 -17.15 20.66
N TYR A 222 -5.72 -17.74 20.73
CA TYR A 222 -6.79 -17.33 21.61
C TYR A 222 -7.62 -18.55 22.03
N GLN A 223 -8.04 -18.58 23.30
CA GLN A 223 -8.90 -19.64 23.82
C GLN A 223 -9.94 -19.07 24.79
N ASP A 224 -11.17 -19.54 24.69
CA ASP A 224 -12.22 -19.38 25.68
C ASP A 224 -13.02 -20.68 25.88
N GLU A 225 -14.18 -20.59 26.53
CA GLU A 225 -15.07 -21.72 26.78
C GLU A 225 -15.72 -22.30 25.51
N HIS A 226 -15.72 -21.56 24.40
CA HIS A 226 -16.33 -21.98 23.15
C HIS A 226 -15.31 -22.54 22.17
N MET A 227 -14.13 -21.94 22.05
CA MET A 227 -13.17 -22.29 21.01
C MET A 227 -11.71 -22.17 21.47
N HIS A 228 -10.82 -22.82 20.72
CA HIS A 228 -9.39 -22.57 20.77
C HIS A 228 -8.89 -22.35 19.34
N PHE A 229 -8.43 -21.14 19.06
CA PHE A 229 -7.74 -20.81 17.83
C PHE A 229 -6.24 -20.73 18.09
N PHE A 230 -5.44 -21.41 17.29
CA PHE A 230 -3.99 -21.35 17.42
C PHE A 230 -3.31 -21.55 16.06
N THR A 231 -2.15 -20.91 15.91
CA THR A 231 -1.33 -20.98 14.70
C THR A 231 -0.07 -21.81 14.96
N TYR A 232 0.34 -22.61 13.99
CA TYR A 232 1.65 -23.26 14.02
C TYR A 232 2.73 -22.17 13.95
N PRO A 233 3.78 -22.19 14.80
CA PRO A 233 4.81 -21.15 14.83
C PRO A 233 5.41 -20.86 13.44
N GLU A 234 5.57 -19.57 13.09
CA GLU A 234 6.26 -19.08 11.88
C GLU A 234 5.57 -19.33 10.52
N TYR A 235 4.49 -20.11 10.49
CA TYR A 235 3.81 -20.54 9.27
C TYR A 235 2.31 -20.23 9.30
N ASN A 236 1.70 -19.98 8.14
CA ASN A 236 0.23 -19.83 8.04
C ASN A 236 -0.41 -21.22 8.02
N ILE A 237 -0.45 -21.83 9.21
CA ILE A 237 -1.21 -23.04 9.49
C ILE A 237 -2.06 -22.74 10.71
N HIS A 238 -3.35 -22.49 10.50
CA HIS A 238 -4.25 -22.09 11.57
C HIS A 238 -5.21 -23.22 11.92
N PHE A 239 -5.48 -23.37 13.21
CA PHE A 239 -6.37 -24.41 13.74
C PHE A 239 -7.50 -23.74 14.51
N LEU A 240 -8.73 -23.97 14.07
CA LEU A 240 -9.94 -23.63 14.81
C LEU A 240 -10.51 -24.90 15.45
N ARG A 241 -10.39 -25.02 16.76
CA ARG A 241 -10.92 -26.15 17.53
C ARG A 241 -12.25 -25.78 18.19
N PHE A 242 -13.27 -26.58 17.94
CA PHE A 242 -14.59 -26.52 18.60
C PHE A 242 -14.95 -27.92 19.09
N GLU A 243 -15.17 -28.07 20.39
CA GLU A 243 -15.43 -29.38 21.03
C GLU A 243 -14.37 -30.44 20.65
N ASN A 244 -14.73 -31.52 19.97
CA ASN A 244 -13.82 -32.59 19.56
C ASN A 244 -13.40 -32.52 18.10
N GLU A 245 -13.60 -31.37 17.44
CA GLU A 245 -13.34 -31.18 16.02
C GLU A 245 -12.40 -30.00 15.76
N ILE A 246 -11.58 -30.14 14.72
CA ILE A 246 -10.64 -29.12 14.28
C ILE A 246 -10.88 -28.83 12.80
N LEU A 247 -10.99 -27.56 12.48
CA LEU A 247 -10.91 -27.04 11.13
C LEU A 247 -9.53 -26.41 10.94
N VAL A 248 -8.79 -26.86 9.92
CA VAL A 248 -7.54 -26.21 9.53
C VAL A 248 -7.87 -25.13 8.52
N ILE A 249 -7.35 -23.93 8.72
CA ILE A 249 -7.53 -22.78 7.82
C ILE A 249 -6.14 -22.34 7.38
N ASP A 250 -5.87 -22.47 6.09
CA ASP A 250 -4.55 -22.42 5.47
C ASP A 250 -3.54 -23.42 6.06
N CYS A 251 -2.59 -23.81 5.24
CA CYS A 251 -1.53 -24.74 5.61
C CYS A 251 -0.36 -24.58 4.66
N GLY A 252 0.36 -23.46 4.77
CA GLY A 252 1.48 -23.17 3.88
C GLY A 252 2.76 -22.76 4.60
N SER A 253 3.82 -22.65 3.81
CA SER A 253 5.20 -22.44 4.24
C SER A 253 5.76 -21.14 3.70
N GLN A 254 6.76 -20.59 4.37
CA GLN A 254 7.48 -19.46 3.79
C GLN A 254 8.14 -19.89 2.45
N PRO A 255 8.22 -19.00 1.43
CA PRO A 255 8.75 -19.34 0.10
C PRO A 255 10.24 -19.73 0.03
N ARG A 256 10.93 -19.83 1.18
CA ARG A 256 12.40 -19.84 1.28
C ARG A 256 13.00 -21.11 1.85
N GLU A 257 12.22 -21.94 2.52
CA GLU A 257 12.75 -23.09 3.23
C GLU A 257 12.07 -24.37 2.78
N PHE A 258 12.87 -25.36 2.36
CA PHE A 258 12.45 -26.75 2.38
C PHE A 258 12.50 -27.23 3.83
N CYS A 259 11.47 -26.91 4.59
CA CYS A 259 11.28 -27.42 5.93
C CYS A 259 10.16 -28.46 5.94
N ILE A 260 10.35 -29.52 6.73
CA ILE A 260 9.31 -30.48 7.04
C ILE A 260 8.70 -30.03 8.37
N VAL A 261 7.38 -29.84 8.40
CA VAL A 261 6.64 -29.53 9.62
C VAL A 261 6.08 -30.79 10.24
N ASP A 262 6.11 -30.87 11.57
CA ASP A 262 5.50 -31.96 12.34
C ASP A 262 4.17 -31.49 12.92
N ILE A 263 3.14 -31.47 12.07
CA ILE A 263 1.78 -31.05 12.46
C ILE A 263 1.21 -32.00 13.51
N GLU A 264 1.50 -33.31 13.41
CA GLU A 264 1.01 -34.31 14.35
C GLU A 264 1.61 -34.12 15.74
N GLY A 265 2.94 -33.98 15.83
CA GLY A 265 3.63 -33.68 17.08
C GLY A 265 3.20 -32.35 17.68
N PHE A 266 3.01 -31.31 16.87
CA PHE A 266 2.49 -30.01 17.35
C PHE A 266 1.08 -30.13 17.96
N LEU A 267 0.17 -30.86 17.31
CA LEU A 267 -1.15 -31.12 17.86
C LEU A 267 -1.08 -31.96 19.14
N ALA A 268 -0.23 -32.98 19.18
CA ALA A 268 -0.05 -33.83 20.35
C ALA A 268 0.45 -33.03 21.57
N GLN A 269 1.37 -32.07 21.38
CA GLN A 269 1.83 -31.16 22.44
C GLN A 269 0.70 -30.29 23.02
N LYS A 270 -0.33 -29.99 22.21
CA LYS A 270 -1.54 -29.28 22.66
C LYS A 270 -2.63 -30.21 23.18
N GLY A 271 -2.37 -31.52 23.27
CA GLY A 271 -3.34 -32.52 23.71
C GLY A 271 -4.39 -32.89 22.65
N TYR A 272 -4.10 -32.66 21.37
CA TYR A 272 -4.98 -32.94 20.24
C TYR A 272 -4.43 -34.03 19.32
N SER A 273 -5.30 -34.58 18.46
CA SER A 273 -4.94 -35.59 17.47
C SER A 273 -5.32 -35.12 16.08
N THR A 274 -4.54 -35.52 15.07
CA THR A 274 -4.85 -35.32 13.65
C THR A 274 -6.20 -35.91 13.25
N ASN A 275 -6.70 -36.93 13.95
CA ASN A 275 -8.04 -37.51 13.75
C ASN A 275 -9.19 -36.54 14.07
N MET A 276 -8.91 -35.45 14.82
CA MET A 276 -9.88 -34.40 15.08
C MET A 276 -10.06 -33.47 13.88
N ILE A 277 -9.11 -33.44 12.93
CA ILE A 277 -9.16 -32.58 11.76
C ILE A 277 -10.25 -33.06 10.81
N LYS A 278 -11.21 -32.18 10.50
CA LYS A 278 -12.32 -32.48 9.59
C LYS A 278 -12.05 -32.09 8.15
N ALA A 279 -11.34 -30.99 7.96
CA ALA A 279 -10.99 -30.47 6.64
C ALA A 279 -9.87 -29.42 6.73
N VAL A 280 -9.34 -29.08 5.57
CA VAL A 280 -8.54 -27.86 5.34
C VAL A 280 -9.33 -26.90 4.46
N LEU A 281 -9.48 -25.66 4.89
CA LEU A 281 -9.89 -24.55 4.04
C LEU A 281 -8.64 -23.85 3.51
N ILE A 282 -8.53 -23.61 2.21
CA ILE A 282 -7.45 -22.81 1.62
C ILE A 282 -8.04 -21.49 1.15
N SER A 283 -7.56 -20.38 1.71
CA SER A 283 -8.00 -19.03 1.38
C SER A 283 -7.58 -18.62 -0.02
N HIS A 284 -6.34 -18.91 -0.43
CA HIS A 284 -5.82 -18.53 -1.74
C HIS A 284 -4.56 -19.32 -2.17
N ALA A 285 -4.09 -19.05 -3.38
CA ALA A 285 -3.07 -19.84 -4.08
C ALA A 285 -1.62 -19.35 -3.92
N HIS A 286 -1.31 -18.51 -2.93
CA HIS A 286 0.08 -18.23 -2.60
C HIS A 286 0.68 -19.35 -1.75
N TYR A 287 1.97 -19.59 -1.95
CA TYR A 287 2.66 -20.79 -1.47
C TYR A 287 2.60 -20.95 0.05
N ASP A 288 2.65 -19.82 0.74
CA ASP A 288 2.53 -19.64 2.18
C ASP A 288 1.14 -19.95 2.76
N HIS A 289 0.15 -20.28 1.93
CA HIS A 289 -1.20 -20.66 2.39
C HIS A 289 -1.60 -22.11 2.08
N TYR A 290 -0.86 -22.85 1.24
CA TYR A 290 -1.25 -24.22 0.87
C TYR A 290 -0.13 -25.27 0.82
N SER A 291 1.15 -24.88 0.79
CA SER A 291 2.24 -25.79 0.43
C SER A 291 2.39 -27.00 1.36
N PHE A 292 1.99 -26.89 2.62
CA PHE A 292 2.08 -27.93 3.65
C PHE A 292 0.86 -28.82 3.77
N VAL A 293 -0.18 -28.59 2.96
CA VAL A 293 -1.33 -29.50 2.85
C VAL A 293 -0.91 -30.94 2.53
N GLN A 294 0.19 -31.13 1.81
CA GLN A 294 0.76 -32.44 1.48
C GLN A 294 1.21 -33.26 2.70
N TYR A 295 1.55 -32.61 3.82
CA TYR A 295 1.98 -33.29 5.05
C TYR A 295 0.82 -33.75 5.93
N LEU A 296 -0.40 -33.31 5.63
CA LEU A 296 -1.59 -33.82 6.29
C LEU A 296 -1.99 -35.20 5.73
N PRO A 297 -2.64 -36.06 6.52
CA PRO A 297 -3.21 -37.32 6.02
C PRO A 297 -4.09 -37.14 4.76
N HIS A 298 -4.02 -38.09 3.81
CA HIS A 298 -4.71 -37.98 2.51
C HIS A 298 -6.24 -37.95 2.62
N GLN A 299 -6.79 -38.58 3.65
CA GLN A 299 -8.24 -38.62 3.89
C GLN A 299 -8.83 -37.26 4.27
N ILE A 300 -8.01 -36.29 4.69
CA ILE A 300 -8.49 -34.97 5.08
C ILE A 300 -8.85 -34.20 3.79
N PRO A 301 -10.13 -33.83 3.59
CA PRO A 301 -10.56 -33.11 2.42
C PRO A 301 -10.07 -31.65 2.43
N VAL A 302 -9.85 -31.12 1.23
CA VAL A 302 -9.47 -29.73 0.99
C VAL A 302 -10.64 -28.99 0.36
N TYR A 303 -10.91 -27.78 0.83
CA TYR A 303 -11.94 -26.87 0.31
C TYR A 303 -11.29 -25.56 -0.12
N ALA A 304 -11.54 -25.16 -1.36
CA ALA A 304 -11.07 -23.88 -1.90
C ALA A 304 -11.93 -23.50 -3.12
N THR A 305 -11.81 -22.26 -3.58
CA THR A 305 -12.45 -21.85 -4.84
C THR A 305 -11.81 -22.61 -6.01
N LYS A 306 -12.54 -22.72 -7.12
CA LYS A 306 -12.01 -23.39 -8.31
C LYS A 306 -10.74 -22.70 -8.81
N GLU A 307 -10.73 -21.38 -8.81
CA GLU A 307 -9.62 -20.58 -9.26
C GLU A 307 -8.38 -20.78 -8.38
N THR A 308 -8.55 -20.86 -7.05
CA THR A 308 -7.44 -21.18 -6.15
C THR A 308 -6.84 -22.55 -6.46
N ILE A 309 -7.66 -23.59 -6.67
CA ILE A 309 -7.17 -24.94 -7.01
C ILE A 309 -6.45 -24.95 -8.36
N ASP A 310 -7.02 -24.31 -9.38
CA ASP A 310 -6.43 -24.24 -10.72
C ASP A 310 -5.05 -23.54 -10.67
N LEU A 311 -4.94 -22.43 -9.93
CA LEU A 311 -3.68 -21.72 -9.72
C LEU A 311 -2.66 -22.56 -8.95
N ILE A 312 -3.08 -23.29 -7.89
CA ILE A 312 -2.21 -24.23 -7.18
C ILE A 312 -1.68 -25.30 -8.12
N PHE A 313 -2.51 -25.84 -9.02
CA PHE A 313 -2.07 -26.83 -9.99
C PHE A 313 -1.06 -26.29 -11.01
N ILE A 314 -1.18 -25.03 -11.42
CA ILE A 314 -0.19 -24.38 -12.29
C ILE A 314 1.13 -24.18 -11.52
N MET A 315 1.07 -23.79 -10.24
CA MET A 315 2.25 -23.50 -9.43
C MET A 315 2.98 -24.77 -8.97
N ASN A 316 2.27 -25.70 -8.33
CA ASN A 316 2.80 -26.94 -7.81
C ASN A 316 1.69 -27.99 -7.61
N ARG A 317 1.48 -28.83 -8.63
CA ARG A 317 0.44 -29.87 -8.62
C ARG A 317 0.63 -30.94 -7.54
N GLU A 318 1.86 -31.21 -7.11
CA GLU A 318 2.14 -32.30 -6.16
C GLU A 318 1.58 -32.00 -4.76
N CYS A 319 1.43 -30.73 -4.37
CA CYS A 319 0.93 -30.34 -3.04
C CYS A 319 -0.49 -30.87 -2.74
N LEU A 320 -1.32 -31.06 -3.77
CA LEU A 320 -2.70 -31.54 -3.63
C LEU A 320 -2.87 -33.00 -4.06
N ARG A 321 -1.76 -33.71 -4.31
CA ARG A 321 -1.82 -35.09 -4.82
C ARG A 321 -2.49 -36.02 -3.81
N GLY A 322 -3.48 -36.78 -4.30
CA GLY A 322 -4.24 -37.74 -3.50
C GLY A 322 -5.22 -37.12 -2.49
N LYS A 323 -5.38 -35.80 -2.49
CA LYS A 323 -6.38 -35.12 -1.64
C LYS A 323 -7.75 -35.14 -2.31
N LYS A 324 -8.81 -35.31 -1.50
CA LYS A 324 -10.18 -35.04 -1.95
C LYS A 324 -10.39 -33.53 -2.00
N ILE A 325 -10.55 -32.98 -3.19
CA ILE A 325 -10.79 -31.55 -3.42
C ILE A 325 -12.29 -31.31 -3.51
N ASN A 326 -12.79 -30.30 -2.78
CA ASN A 326 -14.16 -29.83 -2.85
C ASN A 326 -14.13 -28.35 -3.26
N PHE A 327 -14.79 -28.03 -4.37
CA PHE A 327 -14.88 -26.65 -4.84
C PHE A 327 -15.96 -25.92 -4.06
N ILE A 328 -15.64 -24.70 -3.61
CA ILE A 328 -16.60 -23.82 -2.94
C ILE A 328 -16.98 -22.68 -3.86
N GLN A 329 -18.24 -22.25 -3.77
CA GLN A 329 -18.73 -21.03 -4.40
C GLN A 329 -18.90 -19.94 -3.34
N TYR A 330 -18.72 -18.68 -3.74
CA TYR A 330 -18.97 -17.57 -2.85
C TYR A 330 -20.45 -17.53 -2.41
N ALA A 331 -20.67 -17.15 -1.16
CA ALA A 331 -21.97 -17.09 -0.48
C ALA A 331 -22.72 -18.43 -0.32
N GLU A 332 -22.29 -19.52 -0.95
CA GLU A 332 -22.83 -20.86 -0.72
C GLU A 332 -22.41 -21.37 0.67
N GLU A 333 -23.38 -21.88 1.43
CA GLU A 333 -23.14 -22.45 2.76
C GLU A 333 -22.96 -23.96 2.65
N PHE A 334 -21.97 -24.50 3.36
CA PHE A 334 -21.70 -25.93 3.44
C PHE A 334 -21.28 -26.32 4.87
N GLU A 335 -21.46 -27.60 5.20
CA GLU A 335 -21.15 -28.13 6.53
C GLU A 335 -19.87 -28.97 6.51
N ILE A 336 -19.00 -28.72 7.50
CA ILE A 336 -17.84 -29.54 7.82
C ILE A 336 -17.95 -29.92 9.29
N GLY A 337 -18.47 -31.12 9.57
CA GLY A 337 -18.71 -31.54 10.96
C GLY A 337 -19.66 -30.56 11.67
N LYS A 338 -19.18 -29.92 12.75
CA LYS A 338 -19.92 -28.94 13.55
C LYS A 338 -19.79 -27.49 13.05
N PHE A 339 -19.09 -27.28 11.93
CA PHE A 339 -18.88 -25.97 11.35
C PHE A 339 -19.79 -25.77 10.14
N LYS A 340 -20.52 -24.65 10.11
CA LYS A 340 -21.21 -24.17 8.92
C LYS A 340 -20.39 -23.04 8.31
N VAL A 341 -19.92 -23.22 7.08
CA VAL A 341 -18.94 -22.36 6.43
C VAL A 341 -19.54 -21.76 5.17
N SER A 342 -19.23 -20.49 4.89
CA SER A 342 -19.38 -19.89 3.56
C SER A 342 -18.15 -19.07 3.21
N ALA A 343 -17.84 -18.96 1.91
CA ALA A 343 -16.74 -18.14 1.43
C ALA A 343 -17.24 -16.78 0.94
N PHE A 344 -16.41 -15.76 1.02
CA PHE A 344 -16.65 -14.44 0.42
C PHE A 344 -15.38 -13.91 -0.26
N PRO A 345 -15.49 -13.11 -1.33
CA PRO A 345 -14.33 -12.53 -1.99
C PRO A 345 -13.62 -11.55 -1.05
N ASN A 346 -12.31 -11.69 -0.91
CA ASN A 346 -11.49 -10.86 -0.03
C ASN A 346 -10.56 -9.88 -0.79
N GLY A 347 -10.66 -9.83 -2.12
CA GLY A 347 -10.00 -8.83 -2.97
C GLY A 347 -8.48 -8.96 -3.14
N HIS A 348 -7.86 -10.03 -2.66
CA HIS A 348 -6.40 -10.21 -2.69
C HIS A 348 -5.86 -10.69 -4.05
N ILE A 349 -6.22 -11.90 -4.49
CA ILE A 349 -5.87 -12.47 -5.80
C ILE A 349 -7.07 -13.18 -6.43
N LEU A 350 -6.98 -13.59 -7.71
CA LEU A 350 -8.08 -14.32 -8.35
C LEU A 350 -8.40 -15.61 -7.57
N GLY A 351 -9.65 -15.76 -7.18
CA GLY A 351 -10.12 -16.91 -6.39
C GLY A 351 -9.93 -16.78 -4.89
N SER A 352 -9.23 -15.75 -4.39
CA SER A 352 -8.98 -15.62 -2.95
C SER A 352 -10.29 -15.43 -2.18
N ALA A 353 -10.35 -16.02 -1.00
CA ALA A 353 -11.55 -16.08 -0.19
C ALA A 353 -11.25 -15.84 1.28
N GLY A 354 -12.10 -15.03 1.92
CA GLY A 354 -12.31 -15.11 3.35
C GLY A 354 -13.39 -16.13 3.69
N PHE A 355 -13.42 -16.60 4.94
CA PHE A 355 -14.38 -17.58 5.43
C PHE A 355 -15.24 -17.02 6.55
N ASP A 356 -16.56 -17.21 6.43
CA ASP A 356 -17.55 -16.93 7.44
C ASP A 356 -18.02 -18.25 8.06
N ILE A 357 -17.64 -18.48 9.32
CA ILE A 357 -17.72 -19.77 10.00
C ILE A 357 -18.63 -19.65 11.22
N TYR A 358 -19.72 -20.42 11.22
CA TYR A 358 -20.62 -20.56 12.36
C TYR A 358 -20.34 -21.89 13.08
N PHE A 359 -20.30 -21.84 14.40
CA PHE A 359 -20.22 -23.01 15.28
C PHE A 359 -20.91 -22.68 16.62
N GLY A 360 -21.76 -23.60 17.10
CA GLY A 360 -22.64 -23.30 18.24
C GLY A 360 -23.50 -22.07 17.97
N ASN A 361 -23.38 -21.05 18.83
CA ASN A 361 -24.03 -19.74 18.68
C ASN A 361 -23.04 -18.61 18.33
N ARG A 362 -21.84 -18.96 17.84
CA ARG A 362 -20.75 -18.02 17.57
C ARG A 362 -20.48 -17.91 16.07
N ARG A 363 -19.96 -16.76 15.66
CA ARG A 363 -19.57 -16.44 14.29
C ARG A 363 -18.12 -15.97 14.25
N LEU A 364 -17.31 -16.61 13.41
CA LEU A 364 -15.91 -16.27 13.18
C LEU A 364 -15.70 -15.86 11.72
N ILE A 365 -15.04 -14.72 11.51
CA ILE A 365 -14.59 -14.26 10.20
C ILE A 365 -13.09 -14.49 10.10
N TYR A 366 -12.66 -15.25 9.11
CA TYR A 366 -11.26 -15.38 8.71
C TYR A 366 -11.05 -14.59 7.41
N THR A 367 -10.15 -13.61 7.41
CA THR A 367 -9.96 -12.76 6.22
C THR A 367 -9.15 -13.43 5.11
N GLY A 368 -8.24 -14.35 5.47
CA GLY A 368 -7.07 -14.64 4.64
C GLY A 368 -6.25 -13.38 4.41
N ASP A 369 -5.41 -13.40 3.39
CA ASP A 369 -4.86 -12.15 2.87
C ASP A 369 -5.96 -11.39 2.13
N PHE A 370 -6.14 -10.10 2.41
CA PHE A 370 -7.28 -9.34 1.91
C PHE A 370 -6.92 -7.91 1.53
N SER A 371 -7.67 -7.34 0.58
CA SER A 371 -7.62 -5.91 0.23
C SER A 371 -8.99 -5.28 0.34
N LEU A 372 -9.10 -4.12 1.00
CA LEU A 372 -10.33 -3.31 0.99
C LEU A 372 -10.47 -2.47 -0.29
N HIS A 373 -9.37 -1.96 -0.83
CA HIS A 373 -9.38 -1.21 -2.08
C HIS A 373 -9.54 -2.14 -3.28
N SER A 374 -10.19 -1.63 -4.32
CA SER A 374 -10.25 -2.32 -5.60
C SER A 374 -8.94 -2.14 -6.36
N GLN A 375 -8.44 -3.24 -6.91
CA GLN A 375 -7.32 -3.30 -7.85
C GLN A 375 -7.83 -3.15 -9.29
N MET A 376 -6.94 -2.99 -10.29
CA MET A 376 -7.35 -2.99 -11.70
C MET A 376 -8.03 -4.31 -12.08
N ILE A 377 -7.50 -5.41 -11.52
CA ILE A 377 -8.05 -6.72 -11.74
C ILE A 377 -9.19 -7.00 -10.74
N LEU A 378 -9.00 -6.90 -9.42
CA LEU A 378 -9.99 -7.40 -8.45
C LEU A 378 -10.78 -6.30 -7.75
N GLU A 379 -12.05 -6.55 -7.47
CA GLU A 379 -12.81 -5.73 -6.52
C GLU A 379 -12.33 -6.00 -5.09
N GLY A 380 -12.33 -4.96 -4.27
CA GLY A 380 -11.97 -5.06 -2.85
C GLY A 380 -13.03 -5.79 -2.02
N MET A 381 -12.61 -6.27 -0.85
CA MET A 381 -13.49 -6.92 0.12
C MET A 381 -14.56 -5.97 0.65
N SER A 382 -15.83 -6.38 0.59
CA SER A 382 -16.94 -5.60 1.13
C SER A 382 -17.22 -5.94 2.59
N LEU A 383 -16.87 -5.03 3.49
CA LEU A 383 -17.22 -5.13 4.92
C LEU A 383 -18.74 -5.10 5.15
N GLN A 384 -19.49 -4.42 4.28
CA GLN A 384 -20.94 -4.35 4.37
C GLN A 384 -21.60 -5.71 4.09
N GLU A 385 -21.10 -6.48 3.13
CA GLU A 385 -21.61 -7.84 2.88
C GLU A 385 -21.37 -8.77 4.07
N ILE A 386 -20.25 -8.60 4.79
CA ILE A 386 -19.96 -9.36 6.02
C ILE A 386 -20.98 -8.99 7.11
N LEU A 387 -21.27 -7.70 7.30
CA LEU A 387 -22.20 -7.22 8.33
C LEU A 387 -23.66 -7.61 8.08
N LYS A 388 -24.09 -7.78 6.82
CA LYS A 388 -25.46 -8.22 6.49
C LYS A 388 -25.87 -9.54 7.15
N LYS A 389 -24.89 -10.40 7.45
CA LYS A 389 -25.12 -11.70 8.10
C LYS A 389 -25.10 -11.65 9.64
N GLY A 390 -24.96 -10.47 10.24
CA GLY A 390 -25.06 -10.25 11.68
C GLY A 390 -23.72 -9.88 12.36
N LYS A 391 -23.72 -9.86 13.69
CA LYS A 391 -22.54 -9.48 14.49
C LYS A 391 -21.41 -10.50 14.37
N VAL A 392 -20.17 -10.03 14.29
CA VAL A 392 -18.97 -10.88 14.32
C VAL A 392 -18.56 -11.13 15.78
N THR A 393 -18.43 -12.40 16.18
CA THR A 393 -17.90 -12.74 17.52
C THR A 393 -16.37 -12.68 17.51
N TYR A 394 -15.76 -13.43 16.59
CA TYR A 394 -14.31 -13.54 16.46
C TYR A 394 -13.88 -13.05 15.08
N LEU A 395 -12.86 -12.22 15.02
CA LEU A 395 -12.20 -11.84 13.77
C LEU A 395 -10.78 -12.36 13.78
N VAL A 396 -10.44 -13.21 12.81
CA VAL A 396 -9.07 -13.61 12.50
C VAL A 396 -8.63 -12.81 11.28
N CYS A 397 -7.68 -11.89 11.48
CA CYS A 397 -7.30 -10.89 10.48
C CYS A 397 -5.79 -10.98 10.17
N GLU A 398 -5.42 -10.92 8.89
CA GLU A 398 -4.01 -10.71 8.53
C GLU A 398 -3.51 -9.34 9.00
N HIS A 399 -2.20 -9.20 9.15
CA HIS A 399 -1.59 -7.91 9.48
C HIS A 399 -0.20 -7.73 8.84
N THR A 400 -0.07 -8.12 7.56
CA THR A 400 1.16 -7.96 6.77
C THR A 400 1.68 -6.52 6.84
N TYR A 401 0.79 -5.55 6.66
CA TYR A 401 1.07 -4.12 6.78
C TYR A 401 0.69 -3.54 8.15
N GLY A 402 0.77 -4.36 9.20
CA GLY A 402 0.41 -3.96 10.55
C GLY A 402 1.37 -2.95 11.16
N ILE A 403 2.62 -2.91 10.68
CA ILE A 403 3.56 -1.85 11.00
C ILE A 403 3.41 -0.77 9.93
N LYS A 404 3.19 0.47 10.38
CA LYS A 404 2.95 1.62 9.52
C LYS A 404 3.96 1.70 8.36
N ASP A 405 3.48 1.42 7.15
CA ASP A 405 4.18 1.64 5.89
C ASP A 405 3.42 2.66 5.04
N PHE A 406 4.15 3.47 4.28
CA PHE A 406 3.68 4.66 3.60
C PHE A 406 2.90 4.29 2.32
N ALA A 407 1.65 3.87 2.46
CA ALA A 407 0.76 3.60 1.34
C ALA A 407 -0.14 4.81 1.03
N ILE A 408 0.04 5.43 -0.12
CA ILE A 408 -0.98 6.28 -0.76
C ILE A 408 -2.15 5.42 -1.26
N LYS A 409 -3.27 6.02 -1.65
CA LYS A 409 -4.40 5.27 -2.21
C LYS A 409 -3.91 4.50 -3.43
N TYR A 410 -4.51 3.33 -3.63
CA TYR A 410 -4.16 2.43 -4.71
C TYR A 410 -4.17 3.12 -6.09
N GLU A 411 -5.14 4.00 -6.35
CA GLU A 411 -5.26 4.70 -7.64
C GLU A 411 -4.06 5.62 -7.91
N ASP A 412 -3.55 6.30 -6.88
CA ASP A 412 -2.38 7.15 -7.01
C ASP A 412 -1.09 6.33 -7.09
N ALA A 413 -0.99 5.19 -6.40
CA ALA A 413 0.11 4.25 -6.57
C ALA A 413 0.15 3.67 -8.00
N ALA A 414 -1.00 3.34 -8.59
CA ALA A 414 -1.11 2.91 -9.97
C ALA A 414 -0.67 4.00 -10.96
N ARG A 415 -1.05 5.26 -10.71
CA ARG A 415 -0.56 6.41 -11.51
C ARG A 415 0.94 6.62 -11.34
N CYS A 416 1.49 6.47 -10.14
CA CYS A 416 2.94 6.51 -9.90
C CYS A 416 3.68 5.46 -10.74
N LEU A 417 3.20 4.20 -10.77
CA LEU A 417 3.76 3.17 -11.64
C LEU A 417 3.75 3.60 -13.10
N ALA A 418 2.61 4.08 -13.60
CA ALA A 418 2.47 4.50 -14.98
C ALA A 418 3.38 5.69 -15.33
N HIS A 419 3.50 6.67 -14.43
CA HIS A 419 4.42 7.80 -14.59
C HIS A 419 5.88 7.36 -14.61
N ALA A 420 6.29 6.43 -13.74
CA ALA A 420 7.62 5.86 -13.74
C ALA A 420 7.92 5.16 -15.07
N VAL A 421 7.02 4.29 -15.54
CA VAL A 421 7.16 3.58 -16.81
C VAL A 421 7.23 4.56 -17.99
N ASP A 422 6.29 5.50 -18.10
CA ASP A 422 6.26 6.49 -19.19
C ASP A 422 7.51 7.35 -19.20
N PHE A 423 8.02 7.75 -18.03
CA PHE A 423 9.25 8.52 -17.90
C PHE A 423 10.46 7.74 -18.43
N LEU A 424 10.65 6.50 -17.98
CA LEU A 424 11.77 5.65 -18.37
C LEU A 424 11.74 5.27 -19.85
N VAL A 425 10.57 4.94 -20.38
CA VAL A 425 10.37 4.61 -21.79
C VAL A 425 10.63 5.83 -22.67
N LYS A 426 10.21 7.03 -22.23
CA LYS A 426 10.55 8.28 -22.92
C LYS A 426 12.06 8.43 -23.01
N LEU A 427 12.79 8.27 -21.89
CA LEU A 427 14.26 8.26 -21.82
C LEU A 427 14.96 7.18 -22.65
N LYS A 428 14.22 6.29 -23.32
CA LYS A 428 14.74 5.16 -24.10
C LYS A 428 15.50 4.13 -23.27
N LEU A 429 15.21 4.08 -21.97
CA LEU A 429 15.72 3.06 -21.06
C LEU A 429 14.84 1.81 -21.11
N LYS A 430 15.46 0.64 -20.93
CA LYS A 430 14.73 -0.60 -20.67
C LYS A 430 14.14 -0.53 -19.26
N VAL A 431 12.92 -1.01 -19.07
CA VAL A 431 12.28 -1.06 -17.76
C VAL A 431 12.13 -2.50 -17.32
N PHE A 432 12.56 -2.81 -16.11
CA PHE A 432 12.40 -4.11 -15.49
C PHE A 432 11.56 -4.02 -14.22
N ILE A 433 10.55 -4.87 -14.13
CA ILE A 433 9.61 -4.94 -13.00
C ILE A 433 9.55 -6.39 -12.51
N PRO A 434 10.23 -6.75 -11.41
CA PRO A 434 10.01 -8.04 -10.77
C PRO A 434 8.62 -8.09 -10.15
N ALA A 435 7.91 -9.20 -10.36
CA ALA A 435 6.55 -9.38 -9.85
C ALA A 435 6.29 -10.83 -9.44
N PHE A 436 5.47 -11.03 -8.40
CA PHE A 436 4.93 -12.35 -8.08
C PHE A 436 4.13 -12.88 -9.28
N SER A 437 4.20 -14.20 -9.50
CA SER A 437 3.55 -14.85 -10.65
C SER A 437 2.03 -14.73 -10.60
N ILE A 438 1.44 -14.69 -9.40
CA ILE A 438 0.01 -14.58 -9.14
C ILE A 438 -0.30 -13.22 -8.50
N GLY A 439 -1.28 -12.51 -9.07
CA GLY A 439 -1.75 -11.21 -8.62
C GLY A 439 -0.90 -10.09 -9.19
N ARG A 440 0.30 -9.89 -8.64
CA ARG A 440 1.13 -8.69 -8.91
C ARG A 440 1.46 -8.50 -10.38
N ALA A 441 1.90 -9.55 -11.08
CA ALA A 441 2.27 -9.42 -12.49
C ALA A 441 1.07 -8.99 -13.34
N GLN A 442 -0.09 -9.60 -13.12
CA GLN A 442 -1.31 -9.27 -13.86
C GLN A 442 -1.77 -7.84 -13.57
N GLU A 443 -1.63 -7.41 -12.31
CA GLU A 443 -1.96 -6.07 -11.87
C GLU A 443 -1.09 -5.00 -12.53
N VAL A 444 0.24 -5.21 -12.55
CA VAL A 444 1.19 -4.33 -13.25
C VAL A 444 0.85 -4.24 -14.75
N LEU A 445 0.56 -5.36 -15.40
CA LEU A 445 0.18 -5.38 -16.81
C LEU A 445 -1.12 -4.60 -17.06
N ALA A 446 -2.11 -4.72 -16.18
CA ALA A 446 -3.37 -3.98 -16.26
C ALA A 446 -3.16 -2.46 -16.07
N ILE A 447 -2.34 -2.06 -15.10
CA ILE A 447 -1.99 -0.65 -14.87
C ILE A 447 -1.25 -0.07 -16.08
N ILE A 448 -0.27 -0.78 -16.65
CA ILE A 448 0.45 -0.32 -17.83
C ILE A 448 -0.51 -0.09 -19.00
N ASN A 449 -1.42 -1.03 -19.26
CA ASN A 449 -2.41 -0.89 -20.34
C ASN A 449 -3.39 0.26 -20.11
N ALA A 450 -3.82 0.48 -18.86
CA ALA A 450 -4.84 1.48 -18.54
C ALA A 450 -4.28 2.91 -18.46
N TYR A 451 -3.09 3.09 -17.89
CA TYR A 451 -2.57 4.40 -17.51
C TYR A 451 -1.34 4.87 -18.30
N CYS A 452 -0.52 3.98 -18.89
CA CYS A 452 0.68 4.42 -19.59
C CYS A 452 0.35 5.03 -20.95
N ARG A 453 0.76 6.29 -21.17
CA ARG A 453 0.54 7.01 -22.42
C ARG A 453 1.48 6.55 -23.53
N THR A 454 2.67 6.08 -23.17
CA THR A 454 3.67 5.58 -24.13
C THR A 454 3.27 4.26 -24.79
N ARG A 455 2.31 3.52 -24.21
CA ARG A 455 1.87 2.18 -24.65
C ARG A 455 3.07 1.28 -24.99
N PRO A 456 3.99 1.08 -24.03
CA PRO A 456 5.27 0.44 -24.30
C PRO A 456 5.07 -1.01 -24.73
N LYS A 457 6.00 -1.58 -25.49
CA LYS A 457 6.02 -3.03 -25.76
C LYS A 457 6.42 -3.79 -24.49
N VAL A 458 5.50 -4.55 -23.94
CA VAL A 458 5.70 -5.30 -22.69
C VAL A 458 5.97 -6.77 -23.00
N ILE A 459 6.94 -7.37 -22.30
CA ILE A 459 7.08 -8.83 -22.22
C ILE A 459 6.78 -9.30 -20.81
N VAL A 460 5.93 -10.33 -20.68
CA VAL A 460 5.71 -11.08 -19.43
C VAL A 460 6.40 -12.43 -19.49
N ASP A 461 7.20 -12.77 -18.46
CA ASP A 461 8.01 -14.00 -18.46
C ASP A 461 8.08 -14.68 -17.07
N GLY A 462 8.66 -15.89 -17.03
CA GLY A 462 8.59 -16.80 -15.90
C GLY A 462 7.21 -17.44 -15.74
N LEU A 463 6.87 -17.90 -14.55
CA LEU A 463 5.54 -18.46 -14.25
C LEU A 463 4.42 -17.41 -14.41
N ALA A 464 4.76 -16.13 -14.29
CA ALA A 464 3.81 -15.04 -14.52
C ALA A 464 3.14 -15.13 -15.90
N LYS A 465 3.81 -15.68 -16.93
CA LYS A 465 3.24 -15.80 -18.28
C LYS A 465 2.03 -16.75 -18.32
N GLU A 466 2.14 -17.92 -17.68
CA GLU A 466 1.11 -18.96 -17.66
C GLU A 466 -0.08 -18.54 -16.80
N ILE A 467 0.22 -17.96 -15.63
CA ILE A 467 -0.82 -17.40 -14.75
C ILE A 467 -1.55 -16.24 -15.43
N SER A 468 -0.84 -15.38 -16.16
CA SER A 468 -1.48 -14.27 -16.87
C SER A 468 -2.43 -14.74 -17.97
N LEU A 469 -2.10 -15.83 -18.68
CA LEU A 469 -3.02 -16.47 -19.63
C LEU A 469 -4.27 -17.02 -18.94
N TYR A 470 -4.10 -17.66 -17.77
CA TYR A 470 -5.23 -18.13 -16.98
C TYR A 470 -6.15 -16.98 -16.52
N TYR A 471 -5.58 -15.85 -16.05
CA TYR A 471 -6.36 -14.67 -15.69
C TYR A 471 -7.13 -14.09 -16.88
N LEU A 472 -6.55 -14.07 -18.08
CA LEU A 472 -7.25 -13.63 -19.30
C LEU A 472 -8.45 -14.52 -19.63
N GLU A 473 -8.32 -15.84 -19.48
CA GLU A 473 -9.43 -16.76 -19.75
C GLU A 473 -10.60 -16.54 -18.78
N LYS A 474 -10.30 -16.21 -17.52
CA LYS A 474 -11.32 -16.04 -16.46
C LYS A 474 -11.93 -14.66 -16.40
N ARG A 475 -11.47 -13.68 -17.18
CA ARG A 475 -11.86 -12.28 -17.05
C ARG A 475 -12.28 -11.66 -18.37
N GLU A 476 -13.31 -10.83 -18.32
CA GLU A 476 -13.81 -10.12 -19.51
C GLU A 476 -12.86 -9.00 -19.96
N LYS A 477 -12.17 -8.34 -19.01
CA LYS A 477 -11.25 -7.24 -19.31
C LYS A 477 -9.91 -7.75 -19.82
N ASN A 478 -9.66 -7.57 -21.11
CA ASN A 478 -8.37 -7.86 -21.73
C ASN A 478 -7.30 -6.84 -21.27
N PHE A 479 -6.24 -7.31 -20.63
CA PHE A 479 -5.07 -6.51 -20.23
C PHE A 479 -3.79 -6.93 -20.97
N PHE A 480 -3.92 -7.42 -22.21
CA PHE A 480 -2.83 -7.96 -23.03
C PHE A 480 -2.61 -7.21 -24.38
N TYR A 481 -3.10 -5.98 -24.53
CA TYR A 481 -3.02 -5.27 -25.81
C TYR A 481 -1.58 -5.03 -26.30
N ASN A 482 -0.69 -4.60 -25.41
CA ASN A 482 0.72 -4.34 -25.69
C ASN A 482 1.66 -5.38 -25.04
N VAL A 483 1.13 -6.56 -24.71
CA VAL A 483 1.85 -7.59 -23.96
C VAL A 483 2.16 -8.80 -24.84
N SER A 484 3.41 -9.26 -24.82
CA SER A 484 3.85 -10.49 -25.47
C SER A 484 4.39 -11.48 -24.42
N LEU A 485 4.24 -12.77 -24.69
CA LEU A 485 4.80 -13.82 -23.83
C LEU A 485 6.30 -13.96 -24.08
N GLY A 486 7.08 -13.98 -23.01
CA GLY A 486 8.52 -14.19 -23.06
C GLY A 486 8.90 -15.64 -23.34
N ASN A 487 9.98 -15.84 -24.08
CA ASN A 487 10.65 -17.14 -24.17
C ASN A 487 11.71 -17.22 -23.07
N SER A 488 11.41 -17.97 -22.00
CA SER A 488 12.29 -18.11 -20.83
C SER A 488 13.65 -18.75 -21.15
N ASN A 489 13.79 -19.40 -22.31
CA ASN A 489 15.05 -19.97 -22.80
C ASN A 489 15.90 -18.96 -23.60
N ASN A 490 15.35 -17.79 -23.96
CA ASN A 490 16.04 -16.76 -24.74
C ASN A 490 15.69 -15.35 -24.23
N VAL A 491 16.09 -15.09 -22.98
CA VAL A 491 15.86 -13.82 -22.28
C VAL A 491 16.53 -12.62 -22.98
N GLU A 492 17.66 -12.81 -23.67
CA GLU A 492 18.35 -11.76 -24.43
C GLU A 492 17.50 -11.21 -25.58
N ASN A 493 16.86 -12.11 -26.34
CA ASN A 493 15.96 -11.73 -27.42
C ASN A 493 14.70 -11.02 -26.88
N ASN A 494 14.22 -11.43 -25.71
CA ASN A 494 13.10 -10.78 -25.04
C ASN A 494 13.47 -9.32 -24.71
N ILE A 495 14.61 -9.06 -24.06
CA ILE A 495 15.08 -7.68 -23.76
C ILE A 495 15.20 -6.83 -25.02
N LYS A 496 15.73 -7.38 -26.12
CA LYS A 496 15.87 -6.63 -27.39
C LYS A 496 14.52 -6.13 -27.91
N LYS A 497 13.46 -6.94 -27.81
CA LYS A 497 12.13 -6.64 -28.33
C LYS A 497 11.25 -5.81 -27.40
N ALA A 498 11.47 -5.91 -26.09
CA ALA A 498 10.69 -5.23 -25.07
C ALA A 498 11.17 -3.81 -24.79
N GLU A 499 10.26 -2.91 -24.43
CA GLU A 499 10.57 -1.68 -23.71
C GLU A 499 10.44 -1.91 -22.19
N VAL A 500 9.47 -2.75 -21.79
CA VAL A 500 9.23 -3.15 -20.41
C VAL A 500 9.23 -4.67 -20.29
N VAL A 501 9.91 -5.22 -19.29
CA VAL A 501 9.87 -6.63 -18.93
C VAL A 501 9.26 -6.78 -17.53
N VAL A 502 8.20 -7.58 -17.42
CA VAL A 502 7.60 -8.01 -16.16
C VAL A 502 7.90 -9.49 -15.98
N ALA A 503 8.62 -9.88 -14.93
CA ALA A 503 9.03 -11.28 -14.75
C ALA A 503 8.97 -11.75 -13.30
N SER A 504 8.56 -13.00 -13.12
CA SER A 504 8.69 -13.70 -11.83
C SER A 504 10.10 -14.27 -11.64
N SER A 505 10.66 -14.32 -10.43
CA SER A 505 10.04 -14.14 -9.11
C SER A 505 10.06 -12.69 -8.61
N GLY A 506 8.98 -12.27 -7.92
CA GLY A 506 8.84 -10.92 -7.34
C GLY A 506 9.87 -10.61 -6.26
N MET A 507 10.38 -11.63 -5.57
CA MET A 507 11.46 -11.51 -4.57
C MET A 507 12.85 -11.80 -5.14
N LEU A 508 13.02 -11.85 -6.48
CA LEU A 508 14.31 -12.15 -7.12
C LEU A 508 14.99 -13.41 -6.56
N GLN A 509 14.21 -14.48 -6.32
CA GLN A 509 14.75 -15.74 -5.82
C GLN A 509 15.90 -16.26 -6.71
N PRO A 510 16.97 -16.84 -6.12
CA PRO A 510 18.08 -17.40 -6.89
C PRO A 510 17.60 -18.35 -8.00
N ASN A 511 18.26 -18.31 -9.15
CA ASN A 511 17.94 -19.10 -10.35
C ASN A 511 16.58 -18.80 -11.02
N SER A 512 15.80 -17.84 -10.51
CA SER A 512 14.55 -17.42 -11.16
C SER A 512 14.79 -16.69 -12.48
N ILE A 513 13.77 -16.64 -13.33
CA ILE A 513 13.81 -15.91 -14.61
C ILE A 513 14.06 -14.41 -14.40
N ALA A 514 13.46 -13.82 -13.36
CA ALA A 514 13.69 -12.42 -12.99
C ALA A 514 15.18 -12.12 -12.75
N VAL A 515 15.91 -12.99 -12.03
CA VAL A 515 17.35 -12.80 -11.77
C VAL A 515 18.15 -12.81 -13.07
N LYS A 516 17.80 -13.67 -14.05
CA LYS A 516 18.47 -13.69 -15.37
C LYS A 516 18.33 -12.36 -16.11
N TYR A 517 17.15 -11.73 -16.06
CA TYR A 517 16.95 -10.41 -16.66
C TYR A 517 17.79 -9.34 -15.98
N VAL A 518 17.83 -9.31 -14.64
CA VAL A 518 18.67 -8.36 -13.89
C VAL A 518 20.15 -8.55 -14.24
N GLN A 519 20.63 -9.79 -14.32
CA GLN A 519 22.01 -10.09 -14.69
C GLN A 519 22.38 -9.59 -16.09
N LEU A 520 21.46 -9.67 -17.05
CA LEU A 520 21.67 -9.19 -18.42
C LEU A 520 21.64 -7.67 -18.54
N LEU A 521 20.85 -7.00 -17.71
CA LEU A 521 20.76 -5.53 -17.67
C LEU A 521 21.91 -4.92 -16.86
N ASN A 522 22.58 -5.70 -16.02
CA ASN A 522 23.71 -5.27 -15.24
C ASN A 522 24.83 -4.71 -16.14
N GLY A 523 25.36 -3.54 -15.78
CA GLY A 523 26.35 -2.82 -16.60
C GLY A 523 25.75 -1.94 -17.71
N SER A 524 24.44 -1.72 -17.72
CA SER A 524 23.78 -0.74 -18.59
C SER A 524 22.85 0.18 -17.81
N ALA A 525 22.54 1.36 -18.35
CA ALA A 525 21.50 2.22 -17.81
C ALA A 525 20.11 1.61 -18.06
N PHE A 526 19.33 1.40 -17.01
CA PHE A 526 17.96 0.89 -17.10
C PHE A 526 17.10 1.39 -15.94
N GLY A 527 15.79 1.19 -16.03
CA GLY A 527 14.86 1.47 -14.95
C GLY A 527 14.47 0.19 -14.21
N PHE A 528 14.55 0.20 -12.89
CA PHE A 528 14.11 -0.87 -12.03
C PHE A 528 12.93 -0.37 -11.18
N ILE A 529 11.77 -1.01 -11.31
CA ILE A 529 10.59 -0.64 -10.53
C ILE A 529 10.21 -1.77 -9.59
N LYS A 530 10.36 -1.54 -8.28
CA LYS A 530 9.78 -2.39 -7.24
C LYS A 530 8.29 -2.07 -7.15
N SER A 531 7.44 -3.09 -7.24
CA SER A 531 5.98 -2.92 -7.32
C SER A 531 5.24 -3.60 -6.16
N GLY A 532 5.75 -3.52 -4.93
CA GLY A 532 5.09 -4.06 -3.74
C GLY A 532 6.07 -4.60 -2.71
N TYR A 533 5.57 -5.40 -1.76
CA TYR A 533 6.39 -6.00 -0.72
C TYR A 533 7.48 -6.88 -1.34
N ILE A 534 8.72 -6.47 -1.09
CA ILE A 534 9.90 -7.30 -1.27
C ILE A 534 10.59 -7.25 0.08
N GLU A 535 10.51 -8.34 0.82
CA GLU A 535 11.17 -8.44 2.11
C GLU A 535 12.68 -8.20 1.94
N GLU A 536 13.24 -7.30 2.76
CA GLU A 536 14.64 -6.89 2.70
C GLU A 536 15.56 -8.01 3.18
N GLN A 537 15.82 -8.99 2.31
CA GLN A 537 16.90 -9.93 2.52
C GLN A 537 18.24 -9.28 2.21
N GLN A 538 19.30 -9.72 2.89
CA GLN A 538 20.66 -9.30 2.59
C GLN A 538 21.00 -9.48 1.10
N TYR A 539 20.57 -10.57 0.45
CA TYR A 539 20.80 -10.78 -0.99
C TYR A 539 20.09 -9.75 -1.88
N ILE A 540 18.82 -9.44 -1.58
CA ILE A 540 18.04 -8.45 -2.32
C ILE A 540 18.59 -7.06 -2.07
N HIS A 541 18.98 -6.75 -0.84
CA HIS A 541 19.62 -5.49 -0.47
C HIS A 541 20.98 -5.32 -1.17
N GLU A 542 21.82 -6.35 -1.21
CA GLU A 542 23.10 -6.32 -1.93
C GLU A 542 22.88 -6.25 -3.45
N MET A 543 21.88 -6.96 -3.99
CA MET A 543 21.48 -6.80 -5.40
C MET A 543 20.97 -5.40 -5.69
N ILE A 544 20.12 -4.82 -4.83
CA ILE A 544 19.59 -3.47 -4.98
C ILE A 544 20.73 -2.46 -4.85
N LYS A 545 21.71 -2.65 -3.95
CA LYS A 545 22.91 -1.79 -3.88
C LYS A 545 23.75 -1.84 -5.15
N VAL A 546 23.94 -3.03 -5.71
CA VAL A 546 24.67 -3.23 -6.98
C VAL A 546 23.87 -2.65 -8.16
N ILE A 547 22.55 -2.79 -8.14
CA ILE A 547 21.63 -2.17 -9.09
C ILE A 547 21.67 -0.64 -8.94
N LYS A 548 21.71 -0.10 -7.72
CA LYS A 548 21.78 1.34 -7.39
C LYS A 548 23.11 2.01 -7.77
N ASN A 549 23.96 1.36 -8.58
CA ASN A 549 24.98 2.07 -9.35
C ASN A 549 24.36 3.30 -10.04
N PHE A 550 25.14 4.37 -10.20
CA PHE A 550 24.63 5.70 -10.56
C PHE A 550 23.69 5.74 -11.77
N GLU A 551 23.78 4.79 -12.71
CA GLU A 551 23.00 4.80 -13.95
C GLU A 551 21.63 4.08 -13.89
N VAL A 552 21.24 3.49 -12.77
CA VAL A 552 19.92 2.83 -12.65
C VAL A 552 18.89 3.74 -12.01
N HIS A 553 17.76 3.89 -12.70
CA HIS A 553 16.59 4.53 -12.15
C HIS A 553 15.78 3.55 -11.30
N TYR A 554 16.01 3.58 -10.00
CA TYR A 554 15.21 2.83 -9.04
C TYR A 554 13.93 3.61 -8.68
N PHE A 555 12.77 2.94 -8.70
CA PHE A 555 11.52 3.44 -8.15
C PHE A 555 10.89 2.38 -7.25
N ASP A 556 10.50 2.77 -6.04
CA ASP A 556 9.70 1.94 -5.14
C ASP A 556 8.25 2.41 -5.19
N ILE A 557 7.37 1.56 -5.71
CA ILE A 557 5.94 1.85 -5.83
C ILE A 557 5.20 0.94 -4.84
N PRO A 558 4.48 1.51 -3.85
CA PRO A 558 3.74 0.76 -2.85
C PRO A 558 2.42 0.23 -3.44
N LEU A 559 2.53 -0.62 -4.46
CA LEU A 559 1.40 -1.40 -4.95
C LEU A 559 1.34 -2.65 -4.07
N SER A 560 0.31 -2.77 -3.25
CA SER A 560 0.03 -3.97 -2.45
C SER A 560 -1.29 -4.60 -2.89
N ALA A 561 -1.41 -5.91 -2.73
CA ALA A 561 -2.69 -6.62 -2.82
C ALA A 561 -3.22 -6.95 -1.42
N HIS A 562 -2.55 -6.45 -0.39
CA HIS A 562 -2.96 -6.51 1.01
C HIS A 562 -3.49 -5.14 1.43
N SER A 563 -4.40 -5.16 2.38
CA SER A 563 -4.88 -3.98 3.07
C SER A 563 -3.72 -3.30 3.79
N ASN A 564 -3.57 -2.00 3.58
CA ASN A 564 -2.59 -1.23 4.33
C ASN A 564 -3.00 -1.10 5.80
N TYR A 565 -2.11 -0.55 6.64
CA TYR A 565 -2.35 -0.30 8.06
C TYR A 565 -3.73 0.33 8.36
N PHE A 566 -4.12 1.35 7.59
CA PHE A 566 -5.36 2.08 7.79
C PHE A 566 -6.59 1.28 7.39
N GLU A 567 -6.49 0.46 6.35
CA GLU A 567 -7.55 -0.45 5.90
C GLU A 567 -7.76 -1.59 6.90
N ILE A 568 -6.68 -2.09 7.51
CA ILE A 568 -6.77 -3.05 8.62
C ILE A 568 -7.53 -2.40 9.79
N LEU A 569 -7.12 -1.20 10.24
CA LEU A 569 -7.83 -0.51 11.31
C LEU A 569 -9.29 -0.24 10.98
N ARG A 570 -9.60 0.18 9.74
CA ARG A 570 -10.99 0.36 9.27
C ARG A 570 -11.79 -0.95 9.37
N THR A 571 -11.17 -2.08 9.05
CA THR A 571 -11.80 -3.41 9.20
C THR A 571 -12.15 -3.70 10.65
N LEU A 572 -11.22 -3.45 11.58
CA LEU A 572 -11.45 -3.66 13.01
C LEU A 572 -12.58 -2.77 13.56
N ARG A 573 -12.63 -1.50 13.10
CA ARG A 573 -13.66 -0.52 13.50
C ARG A 573 -15.04 -0.85 12.95
N ILE A 574 -15.15 -1.23 11.68
CA ILE A 574 -16.46 -1.45 11.05
C ILE A 574 -17.07 -2.79 11.50
N LEU A 575 -16.25 -3.83 11.67
CA LEU A 575 -16.76 -5.15 12.07
C LEU A 575 -17.05 -5.27 13.58
N GLU A 576 -16.47 -4.40 14.41
CA GLU A 576 -16.59 -4.37 15.87
C GLU A 576 -16.64 -5.75 16.55
N PRO A 577 -15.68 -6.66 16.28
CA PRO A 577 -15.69 -7.99 16.84
C PRO A 577 -15.50 -7.98 18.37
N GLU A 578 -15.98 -9.02 19.04
CA GLU A 578 -15.76 -9.19 20.49
C GLU A 578 -14.30 -9.53 20.80
N LYS A 579 -13.65 -10.28 19.91
CA LYS A 579 -12.25 -10.68 19.98
C LYS A 579 -11.58 -10.60 18.61
N ILE A 580 -10.36 -10.09 18.59
CA ILE A 580 -9.53 -9.95 17.39
C ILE A 580 -8.32 -10.86 17.55
N ILE A 581 -8.03 -11.68 16.55
CA ILE A 581 -6.89 -12.56 16.50
C ILE A 581 -6.07 -12.17 15.27
N LEU A 582 -4.91 -11.59 15.50
CA LEU A 582 -4.01 -11.15 14.44
C LEU A 582 -3.06 -12.28 14.09
N VAL A 583 -3.00 -12.60 12.79
CA VAL A 583 -2.16 -13.64 12.19
C VAL A 583 -1.46 -13.09 10.95
N HIS A 584 -0.47 -13.80 10.41
CA HIS A 584 0.23 -13.39 9.18
C HIS A 584 0.76 -11.93 9.21
N GLY A 585 1.77 -11.68 10.04
CA GLY A 585 2.36 -10.35 10.25
C GLY A 585 3.28 -10.29 11.48
N GLN A 586 3.80 -9.09 11.79
CA GLN A 586 4.77 -8.83 12.87
C GLN A 586 4.23 -7.93 14.00
N GLY A 587 2.91 -7.83 14.15
CA GLY A 587 2.24 -6.94 15.09
C GLY A 587 1.61 -5.70 14.44
N LEU A 588 0.63 -5.09 15.12
CA LEU A 588 0.10 -3.78 14.75
C LEU A 588 0.83 -2.68 15.53
N LYS A 589 1.45 -1.73 14.83
CA LYS A 589 2.16 -0.61 15.47
C LYS A 589 1.16 0.27 16.23
N GLY A 590 1.45 0.55 17.51
CA GLY A 590 0.63 1.38 18.38
C GLY A 590 -0.47 0.63 19.15
N LEU A 591 -0.54 -0.70 19.01
CA LEU A 591 -1.43 -1.60 19.76
C LEU A 591 -0.71 -2.41 20.84
#